data_AF-A0A9P7KJI4-F1
#
_entry.id   AF-A0A9P7KJI4-F1
#
_cell.length_a   1.000
_cell.length_b   1.000
_cell.length_c   1.000
_cell.angle_alpha   90.00
_cell.angle_beta   90.00
_cell.angle_gamma   90.00
#
_symmetry.space_group_name_H-M   'P 1'
#
loop_
_entity.id
_entity.type
_entity.pdbx_description
1 polymer ?
#
loop_
_entity_poly.entity_id
_entity_poly.type
_entity_poly.pdbx_seq_one_letter_code
_entity_poly.pdbx_strand_id
1 'polypeptide(L)'
;MGIASLVSTGHPEVLKRLAIEIFNLWIDVFYEIKETQVVENTSDSSPAPSPHGLKRLWELDEAPRQFYQNTEGTPEHDRRKAVYDRDPVRTMHLGTFIATHIREAEAACGPDMFQAQYLSKADPTVLSQIQAELARA
;
A
#
# COMPACT_ATOMS: atom_id res chain seq x y z
N MET A 1 -4.35 2.78 -1.14
CA MET A 1 -5.03 1.59 -1.71
C MET A 1 -6.25 1.92 -2.56
N GLY A 2 -7.28 2.61 -2.06
CA GLY A 2 -8.47 2.92 -2.88
C GLY A 2 -8.18 3.61 -4.22
N ILE A 3 -7.24 4.56 -4.26
CA ILE A 3 -6.80 5.20 -5.52
C ILE A 3 -6.15 4.21 -6.48
N ALA A 4 -5.36 3.25 -5.98
CA ALA A 4 -4.78 2.22 -6.83
C ALA A 4 -5.88 1.34 -7.44
N SER A 5 -6.92 0.99 -6.66
CA SER A 5 -8.07 0.24 -7.18
C SER A 5 -8.89 1.04 -8.19
N LEU A 6 -8.88 2.38 -8.13
CA LEU A 6 -9.44 3.23 -9.18
C LEU A 6 -8.56 3.23 -10.43
N VAL A 7 -7.24 3.28 -10.27
CA VAL A 7 -6.29 3.21 -11.40
C VAL A 7 -6.45 1.90 -12.17
N SER A 8 -6.62 0.76 -11.49
CA SER A 8 -6.78 -0.54 -12.15
C SER A 8 -8.03 -0.68 -13.02
N THR A 9 -9.02 0.21 -12.86
CA THR A 9 -10.19 0.26 -13.76
C THR A 9 -9.83 0.66 -15.19
N GLY A 10 -8.65 1.25 -15.41
CA GLY A 10 -8.24 1.77 -16.72
C GLY A 10 -9.03 3.01 -17.17
N HIS A 11 -9.86 3.61 -16.31
CA HIS A 11 -10.73 4.70 -16.73
C HIS A 11 -9.91 5.94 -17.11
N PRO A 12 -10.10 6.53 -18.32
CA PRO A 12 -9.24 7.60 -18.83
C PRO A 12 -9.14 8.82 -17.90
N GLU A 13 -10.23 9.24 -17.27
CA GLU A 13 -10.22 10.38 -16.32
C GLU A 13 -9.36 10.14 -15.07
N VAL A 14 -9.24 8.88 -14.63
CA VAL A 14 -8.35 8.53 -13.52
C VAL A 14 -6.91 8.50 -14.03
N LEU A 15 -6.65 7.84 -15.16
CA LEU A 15 -5.31 7.69 -15.71
C LEU A 15 -4.69 9.01 -16.19
N LYS A 16 -5.49 9.98 -16.63
CA LYS A 16 -5.02 11.36 -16.92
C LYS A 16 -4.35 12.02 -15.73
N ARG A 17 -4.76 11.68 -14.50
CA ARG A 17 -4.22 12.23 -13.25
C ARG A 17 -3.04 11.41 -12.72
N LEU A 18 -2.70 10.29 -13.37
CA LEU A 18 -1.68 9.35 -12.91
C LEU A 18 -0.31 10.02 -12.76
N ALA A 19 0.15 10.64 -13.84
CA ALA A 19 1.48 11.23 -13.98
C ALA A 19 1.77 12.40 -13.02
N ILE A 20 0.74 13.10 -12.56
CA ILE A 20 0.90 14.34 -11.79
C ILE A 20 0.39 14.12 -10.36
N GLU A 21 -0.90 13.85 -10.19
CA GLU A 21 -1.49 13.87 -8.85
C GLU A 21 -1.28 12.56 -8.12
N ILE A 22 -1.51 11.43 -8.80
CA ILE A 22 -1.52 10.11 -8.16
C ILE A 22 -0.09 9.66 -7.83
N PHE A 23 0.87 9.84 -8.76
CA PHE A 23 2.26 9.50 -8.48
C PHE A 23 2.87 10.37 -7.37
N ASN A 24 2.63 11.69 -7.38
CA ASN A 24 3.12 12.55 -6.29
C ASN A 24 2.53 12.13 -4.94
N LEU A 25 1.22 11.86 -4.89
CA LEU A 25 0.59 11.34 -3.68
C LEU A 25 1.21 10.01 -3.20
N TRP A 26 1.46 9.07 -4.11
CA TRP A 26 2.07 7.80 -3.72
C TRP A 26 3.51 7.98 -3.23
N ILE A 27 4.28 8.86 -3.85
CA ILE A 27 5.64 9.19 -3.40
C ILE A 27 5.59 9.74 -1.96
N ASP A 28 4.73 10.71 -1.70
CA ASP A 28 4.56 11.28 -0.34
C ASP A 28 4.21 10.17 0.66
N VAL A 29 3.26 9.29 0.31
CA VAL A 29 2.87 8.17 1.18
C VAL A 29 4.00 7.16 1.39
N PHE A 30 4.78 6.83 0.35
CA PHE A 30 5.93 5.93 0.50
C PHE A 30 6.98 6.52 1.45
N TYR A 31 7.26 7.82 1.32
CA TYR A 31 8.21 8.51 2.19
C TYR A 31 7.75 8.64 3.64
N GLU A 32 6.45 8.73 3.89
CA GLU A 32 5.89 8.81 5.25
C GLU A 32 5.75 7.43 5.91
N ILE A 33 5.20 6.44 5.21
CA ILE A 33 4.88 5.14 5.81
C ILE A 33 6.14 4.31 6.07
N LYS A 34 7.12 4.34 5.14
CA LYS A 34 8.37 3.57 5.19
C LYS A 34 8.15 2.12 5.65
N GLU A 35 7.45 1.34 4.83
CA GLU A 35 7.19 -0.07 5.11
C GLU A 35 8.50 -0.87 5.09
N THR A 36 8.68 -1.75 6.07
CA THR A 36 9.79 -2.69 6.13
C THR A 36 9.24 -4.10 6.29
N GLN A 37 9.74 -5.04 5.47
CA GLN A 37 9.49 -6.45 5.73
C GLN A 37 10.37 -6.88 6.91
N VAL A 38 9.75 -7.44 7.94
CA VAL A 38 10.48 -8.03 9.05
C VAL A 38 10.94 -9.41 8.61
N VAL A 39 12.21 -9.51 8.20
CA VAL A 39 12.86 -10.80 8.00
C VAL A 39 13.10 -11.40 9.39
N GLU A 40 12.52 -12.57 9.68
CA GLU A 40 12.82 -13.37 10.88
C GLU A 40 14.28 -13.85 10.84
N ASN A 41 15.24 -12.96 11.06
CA ASN A 41 16.66 -13.31 11.17
C ASN A 41 17.37 -12.32 12.09
N THR A 42 16.96 -12.27 13.37
CA THR A 42 17.90 -11.86 14.43
C THR A 42 17.41 -12.37 15.78
N SER A 43 18.27 -13.16 16.40
CA SER A 43 18.28 -13.59 17.79
C SER A 43 18.47 -12.42 18.76
N ASP A 44 17.68 -11.35 18.62
CA ASP A 44 17.69 -10.21 19.53
C ASP A 44 16.28 -9.95 20.04
N SER A 45 16.23 -9.69 21.34
CA SER A 45 15.09 -9.51 22.25
C SER A 45 14.11 -8.37 21.89
N SER A 46 13.78 -8.21 20.61
CA SER A 46 12.78 -7.26 20.13
C SER A 46 11.40 -7.94 20.12
N PRO A 47 10.33 -7.21 20.48
CA PRO A 47 8.99 -7.77 20.55
C PRO A 47 8.55 -8.32 19.19
N ALA A 48 7.72 -9.36 19.24
CA ALA A 48 7.36 -10.20 18.11
C ALA A 48 6.96 -9.39 16.86
N PRO A 49 7.35 -9.84 15.65
CA PRO A 49 6.94 -9.19 14.41
C PRO A 49 5.42 -9.09 14.34
N SER A 50 4.92 -8.03 13.69
CA SER A 50 3.51 -7.94 13.34
C SER A 50 3.09 -9.26 12.67
N PRO A 51 1.85 -9.74 12.88
CA PRO A 51 1.43 -11.07 12.45
C PRO A 51 1.53 -11.30 10.92
N HIS A 52 1.82 -10.25 10.14
CA HIS A 52 1.92 -10.28 8.69
C HIS A 52 3.33 -9.99 8.16
N GLY A 53 4.35 -9.94 9.02
CA GLY A 53 5.74 -9.72 8.61
C GLY A 53 6.01 -8.33 8.02
N LEU A 54 5.09 -7.38 8.21
CA LEU A 54 5.20 -5.99 7.75
C LEU A 54 5.26 -5.06 8.95
N LYS A 55 6.30 -4.25 9.04
CA LYS A 55 6.46 -3.22 10.07
C LYS A 55 6.44 -1.84 9.43
N ARG A 56 5.49 -1.02 9.86
CA ARG A 56 5.38 0.41 9.54
C ARG A 56 5.95 1.21 10.70
N LEU A 57 6.70 2.27 10.42
CA LEU A 57 7.38 3.04 11.48
C LEU A 57 6.41 3.77 12.42
N TRP A 58 5.17 4.00 11.99
CA TRP A 58 4.13 4.69 12.77
C TRP A 58 3.13 3.74 13.45
N GLU A 59 3.22 2.43 13.20
CA GLU A 59 2.23 1.45 13.63
C GLU A 59 2.55 0.89 15.02
N LEU A 60 1.53 0.76 15.85
CA LEU A 60 1.61 0.05 17.12
C LEU A 60 1.54 -1.46 16.87
N ASP A 61 2.30 -2.23 17.64
CA ASP A 61 2.33 -3.70 17.56
C ASP A 61 0.94 -4.30 17.84
N GLU A 62 0.16 -3.65 18.70
CA GLU A 62 -1.22 -4.01 19.04
C GLU A 62 -2.21 -2.89 18.70
N ALA A 63 -3.49 -3.26 18.56
CA ALA A 63 -4.54 -2.27 18.36
C ALA A 63 -4.58 -1.28 19.54
N PRO A 64 -4.82 0.01 19.27
CA PRO A 64 -5.06 0.97 20.34
C PRO A 64 -6.16 0.44 21.27
N ARG A 65 -5.98 0.56 22.59
CA ARG A 65 -6.98 0.07 23.57
C ARG A 65 -8.39 0.59 23.31
N GLN A 66 -8.49 1.80 22.76
CA GLN A 66 -9.75 2.45 22.37
C GLN A 66 -10.53 1.65 21.29
N PHE A 67 -9.85 0.88 20.44
CA PHE A 67 -10.46 0.07 19.39
C PHE A 67 -11.35 -1.05 19.96
N TYR A 68 -10.93 -1.64 21.09
CA TYR A 68 -11.65 -2.71 21.78
C TYR A 68 -12.54 -2.23 22.93
N GLN A 69 -12.52 -0.93 23.23
CA GLN A 69 -13.18 -0.37 24.40
C GLN A 69 -14.67 -0.74 24.46
N ASN A 70 -15.10 -1.20 25.65
CA ASN A 70 -16.47 -1.61 25.98
C ASN A 70 -16.96 -2.85 25.21
N THR A 71 -16.06 -3.64 24.64
CA THR A 71 -16.40 -4.88 23.93
C THR A 71 -15.68 -6.10 24.48
N GLU A 72 -14.77 -5.91 25.43
CA GLU A 72 -13.95 -6.94 26.02
C GLU A 72 -14.80 -8.08 26.61
N GLY A 73 -14.48 -9.32 26.24
CA GLY A 73 -15.23 -10.51 26.66
C GLY A 73 -16.57 -10.71 25.97
N THR A 74 -16.92 -9.89 24.96
CA THR A 74 -18.12 -10.07 24.14
C THR A 74 -17.78 -10.63 22.75
N PRO A 75 -18.74 -11.26 22.04
CA PRO A 75 -18.54 -11.65 20.65
C PRO A 75 -18.18 -10.50 19.71
N GLU A 76 -18.52 -9.25 20.07
CA GLU A 76 -18.14 -8.07 19.30
C GLU A 76 -16.63 -7.81 19.35
N HIS A 77 -15.96 -8.11 20.46
CA HIS A 77 -14.50 -8.01 20.53
C HIS A 77 -13.84 -8.92 19.52
N ASP A 78 -14.31 -10.17 19.39
CA ASP A 78 -13.76 -11.13 18.43
C ASP A 78 -14.00 -10.68 16.99
N ARG A 79 -15.16 -10.06 16.69
CA ARG A 79 -15.42 -9.46 15.38
C ARG A 79 -14.47 -8.31 15.08
N ARG A 80 -14.27 -7.39 16.03
CA ARG A 80 -13.34 -6.26 15.88
C ARG A 80 -11.92 -6.73 15.70
N LYS A 81 -11.49 -7.70 16.50
CA LYS A 81 -10.17 -8.31 16.38
C LYS A 81 -10.00 -8.96 15.00
N ALA A 82 -10.98 -9.73 14.52
CA ALA A 82 -10.93 -10.32 13.20
C ALA A 82 -10.86 -9.29 12.05
N VAL A 83 -11.54 -8.15 12.18
CA VAL A 83 -11.44 -7.04 11.22
C VAL A 83 -10.05 -6.42 11.27
N TYR A 84 -9.55 -6.12 12.46
CA TYR A 84 -8.21 -5.55 12.66
C TYR A 84 -7.11 -6.44 12.10
N ASP A 85 -7.16 -7.74 12.39
CA ASP A 85 -6.16 -8.71 11.96
C ASP A 85 -6.18 -8.95 10.43
N ARG A 86 -7.30 -8.67 9.75
CA ARG A 86 -7.48 -8.89 8.31
C ARG A 86 -7.48 -7.61 7.48
N ASP A 87 -7.22 -6.46 8.10
CA ASP A 87 -7.21 -5.19 7.38
C ASP A 87 -6.09 -5.19 6.31
N PRO A 88 -6.41 -4.96 5.02
CA PRO A 88 -5.42 -4.82 3.95
C PRO A 88 -4.34 -3.78 4.28
N VAL A 89 -4.69 -2.69 4.98
CA VAL A 89 -3.74 -1.65 5.42
C VAL A 89 -2.64 -2.24 6.29
N ARG A 90 -2.91 -3.34 6.99
CA ARG A 90 -1.93 -4.00 7.87
C ARG A 90 -1.26 -5.19 7.19
N THR A 91 -2.03 -5.92 6.39
CA THR A 91 -1.67 -7.24 5.85
C THR A 91 -1.01 -7.21 4.48
N MET A 92 -1.13 -6.12 3.73
CA MET A 92 -0.57 -6.00 2.37
C MET A 92 0.54 -4.96 2.32
N HIS A 93 1.61 -5.29 1.58
CA HIS A 93 2.67 -4.33 1.26
C HIS A 93 2.14 -3.35 0.20
N LEU A 94 2.17 -2.06 0.50
CA LEU A 94 1.58 -1.00 -0.31
C LEU A 94 2.20 -0.95 -1.70
N GLY A 95 3.52 -1.11 -1.79
CA GLY A 95 4.24 -1.11 -3.08
C GLY A 95 3.76 -2.24 -3.98
N THR A 96 3.56 -3.45 -3.42
CA THR A 96 3.12 -4.62 -4.18
C THR A 96 1.67 -4.49 -4.60
N PHE A 97 0.83 -3.91 -3.74
CA PHE A 97 -0.55 -3.60 -4.07
C PHE A 97 -0.65 -2.59 -5.23
N ILE A 98 0.10 -1.49 -5.17
CA ILE A 98 0.13 -0.47 -6.22
C ILE A 98 0.68 -1.06 -7.52
N ALA A 99 1.80 -1.78 -7.48
CA ALA A 99 2.42 -2.38 -8.68
C ALA A 99 1.46 -3.34 -9.40
N THR A 100 0.67 -4.11 -8.64
CA THR A 100 -0.34 -5.02 -9.21
C THR A 100 -1.43 -4.24 -9.94
N HIS A 101 -1.96 -3.18 -9.33
CA HIS A 101 -3.03 -2.38 -9.93
C HIS A 101 -2.57 -1.50 -11.11
N ILE A 102 -1.30 -1.07 -11.14
CA ILE A 102 -0.74 -0.41 -12.34
C ILE A 102 -0.67 -1.41 -13.50
N ARG A 103 -0.22 -2.65 -13.25
CA ARG A 103 -0.17 -3.69 -14.29
C ARG A 103 -1.56 -4.05 -14.82
N GLU A 104 -2.57 -4.07 -13.96
CA GLU A 104 -3.97 -4.26 -14.37
C GLU A 104 -4.45 -3.13 -15.28
N ALA A 105 -4.13 -1.87 -14.93
CA ALA A 105 -4.47 -0.71 -15.76
C ALA A 105 -3.76 -0.74 -17.12
N GLU A 106 -2.48 -1.10 -17.14
CA GLU A 106 -1.68 -1.26 -18.35
C GLU A 106 -2.26 -2.35 -19.26
N ALA A 107 -2.65 -3.50 -18.69
CA ALA A 107 -3.27 -4.59 -19.43
C ALA A 107 -4.64 -4.19 -20.01
N ALA A 108 -5.44 -3.40 -19.30
CA ALA A 108 -6.74 -2.91 -19.76
C ALA A 108 -6.62 -1.90 -20.92
N CYS A 109 -5.57 -1.07 -20.90
CA CYS A 109 -5.36 0.02 -21.86
C CYS A 109 -4.51 -0.39 -23.07
N GLY A 110 -3.67 -1.41 -22.92
CA GLY A 110 -2.60 -1.74 -23.85
C GLY A 110 -1.28 -1.03 -23.46
N PRO A 111 -0.15 -1.74 -23.35
CA PRO A 111 1.14 -1.20 -22.90
C PRO A 111 1.60 0.05 -23.66
N ASP A 112 1.56 0.00 -24.99
CA ASP A 112 2.02 1.11 -25.84
C ASP A 112 1.18 2.37 -25.63
N MET A 113 -0.13 2.21 -25.51
CA MET A 113 -1.05 3.31 -25.24
C MET A 113 -0.83 3.87 -23.84
N PHE A 114 -0.71 2.98 -22.85
CA PHE A 114 -0.49 3.36 -21.45
C PHE A 114 0.78 4.20 -21.29
N GLN A 115 1.87 3.76 -21.94
CA GLN A 115 3.13 4.50 -21.99
C GLN A 115 2.96 5.85 -22.72
N ALA A 116 2.41 5.85 -23.94
CA ALA A 116 2.35 7.04 -24.78
C ALA A 116 1.39 8.11 -24.25
N GLN A 117 0.24 7.72 -23.67
CA GLN A 117 -0.80 8.66 -23.26
C GLN A 117 -0.72 9.07 -21.79
N TYR A 118 -0.19 8.23 -20.90
CA TYR A 118 -0.22 8.47 -19.47
C TYR A 118 1.18 8.59 -18.87
N LEU A 119 2.08 7.62 -19.08
CA LEU A 119 3.40 7.64 -18.43
C LEU A 119 4.37 8.66 -19.05
N SER A 120 4.29 8.91 -20.36
CA SER A 120 5.14 9.90 -21.06
C SER A 120 5.00 11.33 -20.53
N LYS A 121 3.89 11.62 -19.83
CA LYS A 121 3.58 12.92 -19.23
C LYS A 121 4.13 13.07 -17.81
N ALA A 122 4.61 11.99 -17.21
CA ALA A 122 5.18 12.02 -15.87
C ALA A 122 6.55 12.69 -15.89
N ASP A 123 6.86 13.42 -14.83
CA ASP A 123 8.22 13.88 -14.60
C ASP A 123 9.16 12.66 -14.51
N PRO A 124 10.28 12.62 -15.24
CA PRO A 124 11.17 11.46 -15.24
C PRO A 124 11.72 11.10 -13.85
N THR A 125 11.88 12.10 -12.98
CA THR A 125 12.33 11.91 -11.60
C THR A 125 11.27 11.21 -10.77
N VAL A 126 10.02 11.68 -10.86
CA VAL A 126 8.85 11.08 -10.19
C VAL A 126 8.64 9.64 -10.67
N LEU A 127 8.75 9.40 -11.98
CA LEU A 127 8.61 8.07 -12.56
C LEU A 127 9.70 7.12 -12.05
N SER A 128 10.96 7.58 -12.02
CA SER A 128 12.09 6.82 -11.50
C SER A 128 11.93 6.48 -10.01
N GLN A 129 11.48 7.44 -9.20
CA GLN A 129 11.21 7.23 -7.77
C GLN A 129 10.11 6.20 -7.56
N ILE A 130 8.99 6.32 -8.27
CA ILE A 130 7.91 5.33 -8.23
C ILE A 130 8.44 3.95 -8.62
N GLN A 131 9.13 3.82 -9.75
CA GLN A 131 9.68 2.54 -10.20
C GLN A 131 10.64 1.93 -9.17
N ALA A 132 11.47 2.74 -8.52
CA ALA A 132 12.37 2.29 -7.48
C ALA A 132 11.66 1.82 -6.20
N GLU A 133 10.54 2.44 -5.82
CA GLU A 133 9.70 1.97 -4.71
C GLU A 133 8.95 0.67 -5.09
N LEU A 134 8.41 0.59 -6.31
CA LEU A 134 7.71 -0.62 -6.78
C LEU A 134 8.65 -1.81 -6.98
N ALA A 135 9.92 -1.59 -7.30
CA ALA A 135 10.92 -2.65 -7.41
C ALA A 135 11.44 -3.16 -6.07
N ARG A 136 11.25 -2.41 -4.98
CA ARG A 136 11.58 -2.82 -3.61
C ARG A 136 10.50 -3.68 -2.95
N ALA A 137 9.34 -3.78 -3.60
CA ALA A 137 8.11 -4.31 -3.05
C ALA A 137 7.92 -5.81 -3.12
#